data_AF-A0A377DHV8-F1
#
_entry.id   AF-A0A377DHV8-F1
#
_cell.length_a   1.000
_cell.length_b   1.000
_cell.length_c   1.000
_cell.angle_alpha   90.00
_cell.angle_beta   90.00
_cell.angle_gamma   90.00
#
_symmetry.space_group_name_H-M   'P 1'
#
loop_
_entity.id
_entity.type
_entity.pdbx_description
1 polymer ?
#
loop_
_entity_poly.entity_id
_entity_poly.type
_entity_poly.pdbx_seq_one_letter_code
_entity_poly.pdbx_strand_id
1 'polypeptide(L)'
;MGKRTLTLGYAIVIIDILLAPFTPSNTARTGGTVFPVIKNLPPLFKSFPNDPSARRIGGYLMWMMVISTSLSSSMFVTGAAPNVLGLEFVSKIARYPD
;
A
#
# COMPACT_ATOMS: atom_id res chain seq x y z
N MET A 1 12.80 -9.14 16.16
CA MET A 1 12.33 -9.39 14.77
C MET A 1 12.73 -8.31 13.74
N GLY A 2 13.49 -7.25 14.10
CA GLY A 2 13.85 -6.15 13.17
C GLY A 2 15.24 -6.20 12.52
N LYS A 3 15.92 -7.36 12.43
CA LYS A 3 17.29 -7.45 11.88
C LYS A 3 17.37 -7.79 10.38
N ARG A 4 16.25 -8.15 9.74
CA ARG A 4 16.20 -8.54 8.32
C ARG A 4 15.24 -7.61 7.57
N THR A 5 15.78 -6.89 6.59
CA THR A 5 15.03 -5.97 5.71
C THR A 5 13.81 -6.63 5.06
N LEU A 6 13.92 -7.91 4.70
CA LEU A 6 12.82 -8.72 4.16
C LEU A 6 11.62 -8.83 5.12
N THR A 7 11.86 -9.06 6.42
CA THR A 7 10.77 -9.19 7.40
C THR A 7 9.99 -7.89 7.55
N LEU A 8 10.67 -6.74 7.42
CA LEU A 8 10.03 -5.43 7.42
C LEU A 8 9.17 -5.22 6.18
N GLY A 9 9.63 -5.66 5.00
CA GLY A 9 8.85 -5.65 3.78
C GLY A 9 7.57 -6.50 3.88
N TYR A 10 7.67 -7.72 4.40
CA TYR A 10 6.50 -8.59 4.62
C TYR A 10 5.50 -7.99 5.62
N ALA A 11 5.98 -7.39 6.70
CA ALA A 11 5.10 -6.74 7.68
C ALA A 11 4.27 -5.61 7.05
N ILE A 12 4.89 -4.79 6.19
CA ILE A 12 4.19 -3.73 5.45
C ILE A 12 3.07 -4.31 4.59
N VAL A 13 3.37 -5.37 3.83
CA VAL A 13 2.39 -6.00 2.93
C VAL A 13 1.22 -6.59 3.70
N ILE A 14 1.48 -7.31 4.79
CA ILE A 14 0.44 -7.92 5.62
C ILE A 14 -0.47 -6.85 6.23
N ILE A 15 0.11 -5.78 6.78
CA ILE A 15 -0.67 -4.68 7.39
C ILE A 15 -1.57 -4.01 6.36
N ASP A 16 -1.05 -3.75 5.16
CA ASP A 16 -1.81 -3.08 4.10
C ASP A 16 -2.95 -3.94 3.54
N ILE A 17 -2.74 -5.27 3.44
CA ILE A 17 -3.79 -6.25 3.08
C ILE A 17 -4.88 -6.29 4.14
N LEU A 18 -4.52 -6.28 5.43
CA LEU A 18 -5.50 -6.26 6.52
C LEU A 18 -6.30 -4.96 6.56
N LEU A 19 -5.70 -3.82 6.18
CA LEU A 19 -6.36 -2.52 6.14
C LEU A 19 -7.20 -2.30 4.86
N ALA A 20 -6.91 -3.03 3.79
CA ALA A 20 -7.58 -2.93 2.49
C ALA A 20 -9.10 -3.03 2.52
N PRO A 21 -9.73 -4.00 3.22
CA PRO A 21 -11.19 -4.10 3.22
C PRO A 21 -11.87 -2.96 3.98
N PHE A 22 -11.18 -2.29 4.91
CA PHE A 22 -11.76 -1.24 5.76
C PHE A 22 -11.55 0.17 5.21
N THR A 23 -10.56 0.38 4.34
CA THR A 23 -10.19 1.71 3.83
C THR A 23 -10.25 1.74 2.31
N PRO A 24 -11.32 2.30 1.70
CA PRO A 24 -11.51 2.28 0.25
C PRO A 24 -10.59 3.25 -0.54
N SER A 25 -9.73 4.00 0.16
CA SER A 25 -8.83 4.99 -0.44
C SER A 25 -7.35 4.61 -0.27
N ASN A 26 -6.68 4.38 -1.40
CA ASN A 26 -5.24 4.14 -1.47
C ASN A 26 -4.42 5.26 -0.84
N THR A 27 -4.79 6.52 -1.07
CA THR A 27 -4.06 7.66 -0.50
C THR A 27 -4.23 7.75 1.01
N ALA A 28 -5.42 7.44 1.55
CA ALA A 28 -5.67 7.47 2.99
C ALA A 28 -4.95 6.34 3.74
N ARG A 29 -4.96 5.13 3.20
CA ARG A 29 -4.27 3.97 3.78
C ARG A 29 -2.76 4.17 3.76
N THR A 30 -2.23 4.47 2.58
CA THR A 30 -0.79 4.52 2.31
C THR A 30 -0.18 5.78 2.92
N GLY A 31 -0.78 6.96 2.71
CA GLY A 31 -0.29 8.23 3.25
C GLY A 31 -0.63 8.47 4.72
N GLY A 32 -1.77 7.98 5.21
CA GLY A 32 -2.24 8.24 6.58
C GLY A 32 -1.76 7.21 7.61
N THR A 33 -1.73 5.92 7.25
CA THR A 33 -1.46 4.84 8.23
C THR A 33 -0.08 4.23 8.04
N VAL A 34 0.30 3.90 6.80
CA VAL A 34 1.54 3.15 6.52
C VAL A 34 2.76 4.08 6.47
N PHE A 35 2.63 5.27 5.88
CA PHE A 35 3.72 6.25 5.77
C PHE A 35 4.35 6.68 7.10
N PRO A 36 3.61 7.05 8.18
CA PRO A 36 4.26 7.43 9.44
C PRO A 36 5.05 6.27 10.07
N VAL A 37 4.61 5.03 9.90
CA VAL A 37 5.36 3.85 10.36
C VAL A 37 6.64 3.68 9.55
N ILE A 38 6.56 3.79 8.23
CA ILE A 38 7.71 3.62 7.35
C ILE A 38 8.69 4.77 7.47
N LYS A 39 8.26 6.03 7.63
CA LYS A 39 9.15 7.19 7.74
C LYS A 39 10.06 7.12 8.97
N ASN A 40 9.60 6.53 10.07
CA ASN A 40 10.36 6.43 11.31
C ASN A 40 11.38 5.27 11.32
N LEU A 41 11.30 4.35 10.37
CA LEU A 41 12.09 3.12 10.35
C LEU A 41 13.50 3.28 9.72
N PRO A 42 13.69 3.96 8.57
CA PRO A 42 14.99 4.16 7.92
C PRO A 42 16.06 4.86 8.78
N PRO A 43 15.74 5.90 9.59
CA PRO A 43 16.73 6.55 10.45
C PRO A 43 17.39 5.59 11.45
N LEU A 44 16.66 4.57 11.93
CA LEU A 44 17.19 3.54 12.84
C LEU A 44 18.28 2.66 12.19
N PHE A 45 18.34 2.63 10.86
CA PHE A 45 19.33 1.89 10.08
C PHE A 45 20.33 2.82 9.36
N LYS A 46 20.44 4.08 9.79
CA LYS A 46 21.31 5.11 9.16
C LYS A 46 20.99 5.32 7.67
N SER A 47 19.71 5.25 7.30
CA SER A 47 19.22 5.55 5.95
C SER A 47 18.37 6.81 6.02
N PHE A 48 18.86 7.89 5.41
CA PHE A 48 18.24 9.20 5.48
C PHE A 48 17.66 9.62 4.13
N PRO A 49 16.55 10.37 4.12
CA PRO A 49 16.04 10.98 2.89
C PRO A 49 17.03 12.01 2.34
N ASN A 50 17.12 12.11 1.02
CA ASN A 50 18.03 13.03 0.30
C ASN A 50 19.53 12.80 0.52
N ASP A 51 19.92 11.63 1.03
CA ASP A 51 21.31 11.21 1.21
C ASP A 51 21.61 10.00 0.29
N PRO A 52 22.88 9.73 -0.10
CA PRO A 52 23.22 8.51 -0.84
C PRO A 52 22.74 7.20 -0.15
N SER A 53 22.58 7.23 1.18
CA SER A 53 22.00 6.14 1.97
C SER A 53 20.48 5.93 1.77
N ALA A 54 19.78 6.84 1.08
CA ALA A 54 18.35 6.75 0.81
C ALA A 54 17.97 5.50 0.01
N ARG A 55 18.82 5.03 -0.93
CA ARG A 55 18.58 3.81 -1.73
C ARG A 55 18.76 2.50 -0.96
N ARG A 56 19.18 2.56 0.31
CA ARG A 56 19.30 1.38 1.17
C ARG A 56 17.91 0.94 1.66
N ILE A 57 17.73 0.78 2.95
CA ILE A 57 16.45 0.32 3.51
C ILE A 57 15.32 1.33 3.28
N GLY A 58 15.59 2.64 3.26
CA GLY A 58 14.59 3.67 3.01
C GLY A 58 13.87 3.49 1.69
N GLY A 59 14.63 3.43 0.59
CA GLY A 59 14.09 3.24 -0.75
C GLY A 59 13.37 1.89 -0.90
N TYR A 60 13.91 0.82 -0.31
CA TYR A 60 13.25 -0.49 -0.31
C TYR A 60 11.87 -0.44 0.36
N LEU A 61 11.77 0.12 1.57
CA LEU A 61 10.49 0.17 2.31
C LEU A 61 9.46 1.05 1.61
N MET A 62 9.89 2.16 1.02
CA MET A 62 9.02 3.03 0.22
C MET A 62 8.49 2.30 -1.02
N TRP A 63 9.32 1.49 -1.68
CA TRP A 63 8.87 0.63 -2.80
C TRP A 63 7.91 -0.46 -2.35
N MET A 64 8.16 -1.11 -1.22
CA MET A 64 7.26 -2.11 -0.65
C MET A 64 5.87 -1.52 -0.35
N MET A 65 5.80 -0.29 0.14
CA MET A 65 4.55 0.42 0.36
C MET A 65 3.75 0.64 -0.93
N VAL A 66 4.41 1.02 -2.03
CA VAL A 66 3.77 1.20 -3.35
C VAL A 66 3.25 -0.14 -3.89
N ILE A 67 4.11 -1.16 -3.91
CA ILE A 67 3.74 -2.49 -4.43
C ILE A 67 2.61 -3.10 -3.62
N SER A 68 2.66 -2.96 -2.29
CA SER A 68 1.60 -3.45 -1.42
C SER A 68 0.25 -2.82 -1.74
N THR A 69 0.22 -1.50 -1.89
CA THR A 69 -1.01 -0.77 -2.21
C THR A 69 -1.61 -1.26 -3.53
N SER A 70 -0.77 -1.50 -4.54
CA SER A 70 -1.19 -2.08 -5.81
C SER A 70 -1.75 -3.50 -5.65
N LEU A 71 -1.07 -4.35 -4.88
CA LEU A 71 -1.49 -5.73 -4.63
C LEU A 71 -2.85 -5.78 -3.92
N SER A 72 -2.99 -5.03 -2.83
CA SER A 72 -4.23 -4.92 -2.07
C SER A 72 -5.37 -4.31 -2.91
N SER A 73 -5.06 -3.37 -3.81
CA SER A 73 -6.04 -2.82 -4.76
C SER A 73 -6.54 -3.88 -5.75
N SER A 74 -5.68 -4.80 -6.19
CA SER A 74 -6.11 -5.90 -7.06
C SER A 74 -6.87 -7.00 -6.32
N MET A 75 -6.63 -7.19 -5.02
CA MET A 75 -7.30 -8.23 -4.22
C MET A 75 -8.73 -7.87 -3.80
N PHE A 76 -9.04 -6.57 -3.63
CA PHE A 76 -10.33 -6.13 -3.13
C PHE A 76 -11.01 -5.17 -4.11
N VAL A 77 -12.29 -5.43 -4.41
CA VAL A 77 -13.12 -4.52 -5.22
C VAL A 77 -13.22 -3.13 -4.58
N THR A 78 -13.22 -3.05 -3.25
CA THR A 78 -13.20 -1.79 -2.50
C THR A 78 -11.81 -1.15 -2.42
N GLY A 79 -10.75 -1.85 -2.83
CA GLY A 79 -9.36 -1.41 -2.65
C GLY A 79 -8.96 -0.23 -3.52
N ALA A 80 -9.71 0.09 -4.58
CA ALA A 80 -9.47 1.27 -5.41
C ALA A 80 -10.77 1.80 -6.03
N ALA A 81 -10.88 3.13 -6.14
CA ALA A 81 -12.03 3.79 -6.78
C ALA A 81 -12.33 3.29 -8.21
N PRO A 82 -11.33 3.04 -9.09
CA PRO A 82 -11.59 2.48 -10.42
C PRO A 82 -12.29 1.11 -10.39
N ASN A 83 -12.01 0.28 -9.40
CA ASN A 83 -12.60 -1.05 -9.29
C ASN A 83 -14.11 -0.95 -8.98
N VAL A 84 -14.49 -0.05 -8.07
CA VAL A 84 -15.90 0.22 -7.74
C VAL A 84 -16.63 0.82 -8.94
N LEU A 85 -15.99 1.75 -9.66
CA LEU A 85 -16.55 2.31 -10.89
C LEU A 85 -16.76 1.25 -11.98
N GLY A 86 -15.81 0.33 -12.14
CA GLY A 86 -15.96 -0.80 -13.06
C GLY A 86 -17.15 -1.69 -12.72
N LEU A 87 -17.35 -1.96 -11.42
CA LEU A 87 -18.51 -2.72 -10.94
C LEU A 87 -19.83 -2.00 -11.25
N GLU A 88 -19.89 -0.67 -11.06
CA GLU A 88 -21.05 0.15 -11.41
C GLU A 88 -21.33 0.20 -12.91
N PHE A 89 -20.29 0.22 -13.76
CA PHE A 89 -20.48 0.14 -15.21
C PHE A 89 -21.06 -1.21 -15.63
N VAL A 90 -20.53 -2.31 -15.09
CA VAL A 90 -21.06 -3.65 -15.36
C VAL A 90 -22.48 -3.79 -14.84
N SER A 91 -22.79 -3.29 -13.63
CA SER A 91 -24.14 -3.32 -13.08
C SER A 91 -25.13 -2.56 -13.96
N LYS A 92 -24.73 -1.40 -14.49
CA LYS A 92 -25.57 -0.56 -15.35
C LYS A 92 -25.80 -1.16 -16.73
N ILE A 93 -24.79 -1.81 -17.32
CA ILE A 93 -24.91 -2.51 -18.60
C ILE A 93 -25.73 -3.80 -18.45
N ALA A 94 -25.47 -4.59 -17.41
CA ALA A 94 -26.17 -5.84 -17.15
C ALA A 94 -27.64 -5.64 -16.72
N ARG A 95 -27.98 -4.47 -16.16
CA ARG A 95 -29.36 -4.06 -15.86
C ARG A 95 -30.06 -3.33 -17.02
N TYR A 96 -29.52 -3.36 -18.24
CA TYR A 96 -30.29 -2.89 -19.39
C TYR A 96 -31.55 -3.74 -19.51
N PRO A 97 -32.76 -3.17 -19.31
CA PRO A 97 -34.00 -3.88 -19.55
C PRO A 97 -34.20 -3.96 -21.07
N ASP A 98 -34.57 -5.14 -21.57
CA ASP A 98 -35.25 -5.26 -22.86
C ASP A 98 -36.50 -4.36 -22.90
#